data_AF-A0A382KQG8-F1
#
_entry.id   AF-A0A382KQG8-F1
#
_cell.length_a   1.000
_cell.length_b   1.000
_cell.length_c   1.000
_cell.angle_alpha   90.00
_cell.angle_beta   90.00
_cell.angle_gamma   90.00
#
_symmetry.space_group_name_H-M   'P 1'
#
loop_
_entity.id
_entity.type
_entity.pdbx_description
1 polymer ?
#
loop_
_entity_poly.entity_id
_entity_poly.type
_entity_poly.pdbx_seq_one_letter_code
_entity_poly.pdbx_strand_id
1 'polypeptide(L)'
;MKYWVSFFFSGILFFTLFRFLFLIINGITGSIPTSNLVGAFIHGIRFDIATIGFFMLLVWVLFCVSTYPGFRKKSAPFIKIFVRYYTLFFIAVSTTIIIFDIGFYQEYFTRINYLAFEYLEFADTILNTIFHQFPYNLLLTLIPVLIFLELKLINKKLKIISIPTFSNVSHWIGFTLITLMIL
;
A
#
# COMPACT_ATOMS: atom_id res chain seq x y z
N MET A 1 -14.10 -2.01 -13.44
CA MET A 1 -14.49 -2.81 -12.25
C MET A 1 -13.46 -3.86 -11.87
N LYS A 2 -13.18 -4.89 -12.69
CA LYS A 2 -12.30 -6.01 -12.33
C LYS A 2 -10.92 -5.60 -11.78
N TYR A 3 -10.29 -4.59 -12.37
CA TYR A 3 -9.02 -4.03 -11.89
C TYR A 3 -9.12 -3.49 -10.46
N TRP A 4 -10.07 -2.60 -10.21
CA TRP A 4 -10.31 -1.95 -8.90
C TRP A 4 -10.51 -2.97 -7.78
N VAL A 5 -11.45 -3.90 -7.98
CA VAL A 5 -11.74 -4.96 -7.00
C VAL A 5 -10.51 -5.84 -6.74
N SER A 6 -9.80 -6.23 -7.81
CA SER A 6 -8.61 -7.07 -7.66
C SER A 6 -7.47 -6.36 -6.94
N PHE A 7 -7.25 -5.08 -7.24
CA PHE A 7 -6.24 -4.27 -6.58
C PHE A 7 -6.57 -4.10 -5.10
N PHE A 8 -7.79 -3.68 -4.80
CA PHE A 8 -8.27 -3.44 -3.44
C PHE A 8 -8.12 -4.68 -2.56
N PHE A 9 -8.59 -5.83 -3.05
CA PHE A 9 -8.47 -7.10 -2.33
C PHE A 9 -7.00 -7.53 -2.16
N SER A 10 -6.15 -7.28 -3.15
CA SER A 10 -4.72 -7.59 -3.06
C SER A 10 -4.02 -6.73 -2.02
N GLY A 11 -4.38 -5.44 -1.93
CA GLY A 11 -3.88 -4.51 -0.93
C GLY A 11 -4.26 -4.93 0.50
N ILE A 12 -5.53 -5.31 0.72
CA ILE A 12 -5.99 -5.77 2.04
C ILE A 12 -5.23 -7.03 2.46
N LEU A 13 -5.11 -8.00 1.55
CA LEU A 13 -4.36 -9.23 1.81
C LEU A 13 -2.90 -8.92 2.16
N PHE A 14 -2.27 -8.01 1.41
CA PHE A 14 -0.91 -7.55 1.64
C PHE A 14 -0.74 -6.93 3.03
N PHE A 15 -1.52 -5.90 3.40
CA PHE A 15 -1.38 -5.26 4.71
C PHE A 15 -1.69 -6.21 5.87
N THR A 16 -2.67 -7.10 5.68
CA THR A 16 -3.02 -8.11 6.69
C THR A 16 -1.87 -9.09 6.90
N LEU A 17 -1.24 -9.59 5.83
CA LEU A 17 -0.08 -10.48 5.91
C LEU A 17 1.09 -9.81 6.65
N PHE A 18 1.38 -8.54 6.34
CA PHE A 18 2.43 -7.81 7.03
C PHE A 18 2.11 -7.54 8.50
N ARG A 19 0.84 -7.33 8.86
CA ARG A 19 0.41 -7.22 10.26
C ARG A 19 0.60 -8.55 11.00
N PHE A 20 0.30 -9.67 10.37
CA PHE A 20 0.61 -10.99 10.94
C PHE A 20 2.11 -11.20 11.10
N LEU A 21 2.91 -10.82 10.10
CA LEU A 21 4.36 -10.90 10.16
C LEU A 21 4.93 -10.02 11.28
N PHE A 22 4.40 -8.81 11.46
CA PHE A 22 4.74 -7.93 12.59
C PHE A 22 4.47 -8.61 13.94
N LEU A 23 3.30 -9.24 14.11
CA LEU A 23 2.95 -9.96 15.34
C LEU A 23 3.87 -11.16 15.59
N ILE A 24 4.21 -11.93 14.54
CA ILE A 24 5.08 -13.10 14.66
C ILE A 24 6.50 -12.69 15.05
N ILE A 25 7.04 -11.63 14.44
CA ILE A 25 8.41 -11.17 14.68
C ILE A 25 8.57 -10.55 16.06
N ASN A 26 7.63 -9.69 16.46
CA ASN A 26 7.73 -8.94 17.71
C ASN A 26 7.09 -9.67 18.91
N GLY A 27 6.33 -10.73 18.64
CA GLY A 27 5.63 -11.49 19.66
C GLY A 27 4.52 -10.70 20.36
N ILE A 28 3.92 -11.34 21.36
CA ILE A 28 2.95 -10.71 22.26
C ILE A 28 3.69 -10.41 23.56
N THR A 29 3.75 -9.15 23.94
CA THR A 29 4.28 -8.74 25.25
C THR A 29 3.18 -8.86 26.31
N GLY A 30 3.36 -9.79 27.26
CA GLY A 30 2.43 -9.99 28.38
C GLY A 30 1.18 -10.82 28.06
N SER A 31 0.28 -10.94 29.04
CA SER A 31 -0.96 -11.71 28.93
C SER A 31 -2.08 -10.86 28.32
N ILE A 32 -2.05 -10.67 27.00
CA ILE A 32 -3.12 -9.98 26.28
C ILE A 32 -4.25 -10.97 25.96
N PRO A 33 -5.51 -10.68 26.34
CA PRO A 33 -6.67 -11.48 25.95
C PRO A 33 -6.79 -11.60 24.42
N THR A 34 -7.12 -12.80 23.94
CA THR A 34 -7.28 -13.06 22.49
C THR A 34 -8.36 -12.19 21.85
N SER A 35 -9.39 -11.79 22.60
CA SER A 35 -10.42 -10.86 22.14
C SER A 35 -9.86 -9.49 21.75
N ASN A 36 -8.91 -8.97 22.52
CA ASN A 36 -8.29 -7.67 22.26
C ASN A 36 -7.35 -7.75 21.05
N LEU A 37 -6.65 -8.87 20.88
CA LEU A 37 -5.86 -9.13 19.68
C LEU A 37 -6.73 -9.15 18.43
N VAL A 38 -7.84 -9.90 18.44
CA VAL A 38 -8.78 -9.92 17.31
C VAL A 38 -9.35 -8.52 17.04
N GLY A 39 -9.72 -7.77 18.09
CA GLY A 39 -10.17 -6.39 17.96
C GLY A 39 -9.13 -5.49 17.29
N ALA A 40 -7.86 -5.59 17.67
CA ALA A 40 -6.76 -4.84 17.04
C ALA A 40 -6.60 -5.17 15.55
N PHE A 41 -6.75 -6.44 15.15
CA PHE A 41 -6.71 -6.83 13.74
C PHE A 41 -7.89 -6.27 12.95
N ILE A 42 -9.11 -6.31 13.51
CA ILE A 42 -10.31 -5.74 12.87
C ILE A 42 -10.16 -4.23 12.68
N HIS A 43 -9.72 -3.52 13.72
CA HIS A 43 -9.43 -2.09 13.62
C HIS A 43 -8.34 -1.79 12.60
N GLY A 44 -7.32 -2.63 12.56
CA GLY A 44 -6.26 -2.55 11.56
C GLY A 44 -6.80 -2.68 10.13
N ILE A 45 -7.66 -3.66 9.85
CA ILE A 45 -8.27 -3.82 8.51
C ILE A 45 -9.05 -2.57 8.10
N ARG A 46 -9.74 -1.90 9.05
CA ARG A 46 -10.42 -0.63 8.78
C ARG A 46 -9.44 0.45 8.31
N PHE A 47 -8.27 0.55 8.95
CA PHE A 47 -7.23 1.49 8.53
C PHE A 47 -6.60 1.10 7.19
N ASP A 48 -6.43 -0.20 6.92
CA ASP A 48 -5.91 -0.69 5.64
C ASP A 48 -6.85 -0.31 4.49
N ILE A 49 -8.16 -0.49 4.70
CA ILE A 49 -9.21 -0.09 3.74
C ILE A 49 -9.12 1.40 3.45
N ALA A 50 -9.10 2.25 4.49
CA ALA A 50 -8.99 3.70 4.33
C ALA A 50 -7.72 4.09 3.57
N THR A 51 -6.59 3.49 3.93
CA THR A 51 -5.29 3.70 3.30
C THR A 51 -5.37 3.39 1.80
N ILE A 52 -5.83 2.18 1.45
CA ILE A 52 -5.98 1.76 0.05
C ILE A 52 -6.94 2.69 -0.71
N GLY A 53 -8.06 3.08 -0.09
CA GLY A 53 -9.02 4.03 -0.65
C GLY A 53 -8.34 5.36 -1.01
N PHE A 54 -7.60 5.97 -0.08
CA PHE A 54 -6.85 7.21 -0.34
C PHE A 54 -5.83 7.06 -1.48
N PHE A 55 -5.10 5.95 -1.56
CA PHE A 55 -4.18 5.69 -2.68
C PHE A 55 -4.91 5.51 -4.02
N MET A 56 -6.04 4.81 -3.99
CA MET A 56 -6.90 4.59 -5.15
C MET A 56 -7.58 5.88 -5.63
N LEU A 57 -7.81 6.85 -4.74
CA LEU A 57 -8.50 8.11 -5.06
C LEU A 57 -7.78 8.89 -6.16
N LEU A 58 -6.44 9.00 -6.10
CA LEU A 58 -5.66 9.69 -7.14
C LEU A 58 -5.81 8.99 -8.49
N VAL A 59 -5.72 7.66 -8.50
CA VAL A 59 -5.95 6.85 -9.69
C VAL A 59 -7.37 7.08 -10.23
N TRP A 60 -8.35 7.21 -9.34
CA TRP A 60 -9.76 7.37 -9.69
C TRP A 60 -10.01 8.72 -10.35
N VAL A 61 -9.45 9.81 -9.79
CA VAL A 61 -9.53 11.16 -10.38
C VAL A 61 -8.96 11.17 -11.80
N LEU A 62 -7.76 10.60 -11.99
CA LEU A 62 -7.12 10.52 -13.31
C LEU A 62 -7.97 9.70 -14.29
N PHE A 63 -8.58 8.62 -13.80
CA PHE A 63 -9.46 7.78 -14.59
C PHE A 63 -10.71 8.55 -15.04
N CYS A 64 -11.34 9.30 -14.13
CA CYS A 64 -12.52 10.13 -14.42
C CYS A 64 -12.21 11.14 -15.53
N VAL A 65 -11.14 11.92 -15.38
CA VAL A 65 -10.73 12.93 -16.38
C VAL A 65 -10.49 12.28 -17.75
N SER A 66 -9.88 11.11 -17.78
CA SER A 66 -9.53 10.42 -19.03
C SER A 66 -10.65 9.73 -19.77
N THR A 67 -11.69 9.36 -19.02
CA THR A 67 -12.86 8.67 -19.56
C THR A 67 -13.98 9.64 -19.89
N TYR A 68 -13.78 10.94 -19.61
CA TYR A 68 -14.73 11.99 -19.91
C TYR A 68 -15.02 12.04 -21.42
N PRO A 69 -16.30 12.00 -21.85
CA PRO A 69 -16.66 11.93 -23.27
C PRO A 69 -16.08 13.06 -24.15
N GLY A 70 -15.86 14.25 -23.59
CA GLY A 70 -15.26 15.38 -24.31
C GLY A 70 -13.76 15.27 -24.54
N PHE A 71 -13.04 14.48 -23.74
CA PHE A 71 -11.62 14.22 -23.94
C PHE A 71 -11.45 13.00 -24.86
N ARG A 72 -11.09 13.25 -26.13
CA ARG A 72 -10.76 12.17 -27.08
C ARG A 72 -9.61 11.33 -26.53
N LYS A 73 -9.73 10.00 -26.74
CA LYS A 73 -8.93 8.82 -26.28
C LYS A 73 -7.38 8.90 -26.28
N LYS A 74 -6.76 10.05 -26.54
CA LYS A 74 -5.30 10.24 -26.60
C LYS A 74 -4.59 10.00 -25.26
N SER A 75 -5.25 10.23 -24.13
CA SER A 75 -4.65 10.11 -22.78
C SER A 75 -4.67 8.69 -22.20
N ALA A 76 -5.45 7.77 -22.79
CA ALA A 76 -5.60 6.40 -22.30
C ALA A 76 -4.27 5.62 -22.14
N PRO A 77 -3.32 5.61 -23.10
CA PRO A 77 -2.05 4.89 -22.91
C PRO A 77 -1.19 5.53 -21.82
N PHE A 78 -1.14 6.86 -21.75
CA PHE A 78 -0.38 7.59 -20.71
C PHE A 78 -0.86 7.22 -19.31
N ILE A 79 -2.18 7.12 -19.12
CA ILE A 79 -2.75 6.82 -17.80
C ILE A 79 -2.50 5.38 -17.39
N LYS A 80 -2.56 4.42 -18.33
CA LYS A 80 -2.16 3.04 -18.01
C LYS A 80 -0.72 2.96 -17.52
N ILE A 81 0.18 3.71 -18.18
CA ILE A 81 1.59 3.79 -17.80
C ILE A 81 1.72 4.44 -16.42
N PHE A 82 1.06 5.58 -16.20
CA PHE A 82 1.07 6.29 -14.93
C PHE A 82 0.56 5.41 -13.79
N VAL A 83 -0.63 4.83 -13.92
CA VAL A 83 -1.25 3.97 -12.90
C VAL A 83 -0.34 2.78 -12.57
N ARG A 84 0.31 2.20 -13.59
CA ARG A 84 1.29 1.13 -13.38
C ARG A 84 2.44 1.62 -12.51
N TYR A 85 3.16 2.67 -12.90
CA TYR A 85 4.31 3.16 -12.13
C TYR A 85 3.92 3.71 -10.75
N TYR A 86 2.78 4.38 -10.64
CA TYR A 86 2.24 4.84 -9.36
C TYR A 86 1.96 3.67 -8.42
N THR A 87 1.37 2.58 -8.94
CA THR A 87 1.17 1.35 -8.16
C THR A 87 2.49 0.74 -7.72
N LEU A 88 3.50 0.67 -8.60
CA LEU A 88 4.83 0.13 -8.27
C LEU A 88 5.50 0.97 -7.17
N PHE A 89 5.43 2.30 -7.31
CA PHE A 89 5.95 3.24 -6.32
C PHE A 89 5.27 3.06 -4.97
N PHE A 90 3.94 2.94 -4.96
CA PHE A 90 3.19 2.76 -3.72
C PHE A 90 3.56 1.45 -3.00
N ILE A 91 3.69 0.34 -3.73
CA ILE A 91 4.16 -0.93 -3.18
C ILE A 91 5.55 -0.75 -2.57
N ALA A 92 6.49 -0.16 -3.30
CA ALA A 92 7.85 0.06 -2.82
C ALA A 92 7.89 0.89 -1.52
N VAL A 93 7.15 2.01 -1.49
CA VAL A 93 7.10 2.89 -0.31
C VAL A 93 6.42 2.21 0.88
N SER A 94 5.25 1.59 0.67
CA SER A 94 4.52 0.92 1.76
C SER A 94 5.32 -0.24 2.36
N THR A 95 5.91 -1.11 1.53
CA THR A 95 6.76 -2.22 1.99
C THR A 95 7.97 -1.71 2.76
N THR A 96 8.62 -0.64 2.29
CA THR A 96 9.76 -0.02 3.00
C THR A 96 9.34 0.50 4.37
N ILE A 97 8.24 1.26 4.45
CA ILE A 97 7.72 1.81 5.71
C ILE A 97 7.37 0.70 6.69
N ILE A 98 6.71 -0.37 6.22
CA ILE A 98 6.33 -1.50 7.08
C ILE A 98 7.56 -2.20 7.67
N ILE A 99 8.60 -2.44 6.86
CA ILE A 99 9.82 -3.09 7.33
C ILE A 99 10.58 -2.20 8.32
N PHE A 100 10.66 -0.89 8.04
CA PHE A 100 11.22 0.06 9.00
C PHE A 100 10.43 0.10 10.29
N ASP A 101 9.11 0.03 10.23
CA ASP A 101 8.26 0.05 11.42
C ASP A 101 8.38 -1.24 12.26
N ILE A 102 8.65 -2.40 11.63
CA ILE A 102 9.02 -3.63 12.34
C ILE A 102 10.34 -3.43 13.10
N GLY A 103 11.38 -2.94 12.43
CA GLY A 103 12.70 -2.72 13.05
C GLY A 103 12.66 -1.64 14.13
N PHE A 104 11.91 -0.56 13.89
CA PHE A 104 11.72 0.54 14.85
C PHE A 104 11.05 0.04 16.13
N TYR A 105 10.04 -0.83 16.01
CA TYR A 105 9.41 -1.42 17.19
C TYR A 105 10.34 -2.32 18.00
N GLN A 106 11.28 -3.03 17.37
CA GLN A 106 12.25 -3.88 18.07
C GLN A 106 13.20 -3.05 18.95
N GLU A 107 13.63 -1.89 18.46
CA GLU A 107 14.57 -1.02 19.19
C GLU A 107 13.84 -0.17 20.25
N TYR A 108 12.70 0.41 19.89
CA TYR A 108 12.06 1.46 20.68
C TYR A 108 10.73 1.06 21.32
N PHE A 109 10.24 -0.17 21.10
CA PHE A 109 8.95 -0.68 21.59
C PHE A 109 7.75 0.22 21.27
N THR A 110 7.88 1.02 20.22
CA THR A 110 6.87 1.97 19.74
C THR A 110 6.77 1.90 18.22
N ARG A 111 5.65 2.36 17.68
CA ARG A 111 5.46 2.47 16.22
C ARG A 111 6.17 3.73 15.72
N ILE A 112 6.46 3.79 14.42
CA ILE A 112 7.01 5.01 13.81
C ILE A 112 6.10 6.20 14.14
N ASN A 113 6.68 7.23 14.76
CA ASN A 113 6.01 8.46 15.15
C ASN A 113 6.98 9.64 14.95
N TYR A 114 6.70 10.79 15.57
CA TYR A 114 7.54 11.98 15.44
C TYR A 114 9.00 11.77 15.88
N LEU A 115 9.27 10.84 16.80
CA LEU A 115 10.62 10.51 17.28
C LEU A 115 11.51 10.01 16.14
N ALA A 116 10.93 9.32 15.15
CA ALA A 116 11.68 8.86 13.98
C ALA A 116 12.36 10.02 13.24
N PHE A 117 11.78 11.23 13.28
CA PHE A 117 12.39 12.42 12.68
C PHE A 117 13.48 13.03 13.55
N GLU A 118 13.33 13.01 14.88
CA GLU A 118 14.39 13.44 15.81
C GLU A 118 15.63 12.56 15.65
N TYR A 119 15.43 11.25 15.46
CA TYR A 119 16.51 10.31 15.23
C TYR A 119 17.28 10.55 13.92
N LEU A 120 16.71 11.25 12.93
CA LEU A 120 17.44 11.60 11.71
C LEU A 120 18.62 12.55 11.96
N GLU A 121 18.64 13.26 13.10
CA GLU A 121 19.81 14.05 13.51
C GLU A 121 21.06 13.17 13.73
N PHE A 122 20.85 11.88 14.03
CA PHE A 122 21.90 10.87 14.23
C PHE A 122 21.93 9.83 13.10
N ALA A 123 21.57 10.24 11.88
CA ALA A 123 21.44 9.33 10.73
C ALA A 123 22.67 8.45 10.49
N ASP A 124 23.88 9.00 10.63
CA ASP A 124 25.13 8.24 10.42
C ASP A 124 25.24 7.06 11.39
N THR A 125 24.93 7.29 12.66
CA THR A 125 24.96 6.25 13.70
C THR A 125 23.88 5.20 13.44
N ILE A 126 22.67 5.64 13.09
CA ILE A 126 21.54 4.74 12.83
C ILE A 126 21.79 3.88 11.59
N LEU A 127 22.30 4.46 10.51
CA LEU A 127 22.65 3.71 9.31
C LEU A 127 23.71 2.66 9.63
N ASN A 128 24.74 3.02 10.38
CA ASN A 128 25.77 2.08 10.82
C ASN A 128 25.16 0.91 11.62
N THR A 129 24.24 1.21 12.54
CA THR A 129 23.47 0.18 13.28
C THR A 129 22.66 -0.70 12.33
N ILE A 130 21.93 -0.12 11.38
CA ILE A 130 21.11 -0.88 10.41
C ILE A 130 21.98 -1.80 9.56
N PHE A 131 23.17 -1.36 9.12
CA PHE A 131 24.04 -2.17 8.28
C PHE A 131 24.77 -3.29 9.03
N HIS A 132 25.18 -3.04 10.27
CA HIS A 132 26.07 -3.95 11.00
C HIS A 132 25.39 -4.78 12.09
N GLN A 133 24.25 -4.36 12.62
CA GLN A 133 23.58 -5.03 13.72
C GLN A 133 22.42 -5.92 13.24
N PHE A 134 22.38 -7.15 13.74
CA PHE A 134 21.25 -8.06 13.58
C PHE A 134 20.11 -7.67 14.54
N PRO A 135 18.83 -7.70 14.12
CA PRO A 135 18.29 -8.20 12.85
C PRO A 135 18.09 -7.12 11.76
N TYR A 136 18.52 -5.88 12.00
CA TYR A 136 18.24 -4.75 11.10
C TYR A 136 18.82 -4.90 9.71
N ASN A 137 20.02 -5.47 9.61
CA ASN A 137 20.65 -5.78 8.33
C ASN A 137 19.83 -6.80 7.50
N LEU A 138 19.27 -7.82 8.15
CA LEU A 138 18.38 -8.80 7.54
C LEU A 138 17.10 -8.12 7.05
N LEU A 139 16.46 -7.30 7.90
CA LEU A 139 15.26 -6.53 7.54
C LEU A 139 15.53 -5.64 6.32
N LEU A 140 16.66 -4.94 6.28
CA LEU A 140 17.05 -4.11 5.14
C LEU A 140 17.16 -4.94 3.85
N THR A 141 17.79 -6.12 3.92
CA THR A 141 17.93 -7.01 2.74
C THR A 141 16.59 -7.59 2.28
N LEU A 142 15.61 -7.73 3.17
CA LEU A 142 14.28 -8.25 2.84
C LEU A 142 13.46 -7.26 2.01
N ILE A 143 13.69 -5.95 2.14
CA ILE A 143 12.93 -4.92 1.40
C ILE A 143 12.95 -5.16 -0.12
N PRO A 144 14.09 -5.22 -0.81
CA PRO A 144 14.11 -5.43 -2.26
C PRO A 144 13.55 -6.81 -2.66
N VAL A 145 13.72 -7.84 -1.82
CA VAL A 145 13.19 -9.19 -2.07
C VAL A 145 11.66 -9.18 -2.03
N LEU A 146 11.07 -8.59 -1.00
CA LEU A 146 9.62 -8.51 -0.82
C LEU A 146 8.98 -7.65 -1.93
N ILE A 147 9.57 -6.48 -2.21
CA ILE A 147 9.15 -5.65 -3.35
C ILE A 147 9.17 -6.47 -4.64
N PHE A 148 10.27 -7.17 -4.95
CA PHE A 148 10.35 -7.98 -6.15
C PHE A 148 9.25 -9.06 -6.24
N LEU A 149 8.98 -9.76 -5.13
CA LEU A 149 7.93 -10.77 -5.05
C LEU A 149 6.53 -10.16 -5.27
N GLU A 150 6.24 -9.04 -4.61
CA GLU A 150 4.98 -8.31 -4.73
C GLU A 150 4.78 -7.82 -6.16
N LEU A 151 5.82 -7.24 -6.76
CA LEU A 151 5.79 -6.78 -8.14
C LEU A 151 5.54 -7.95 -9.09
N LYS A 152 6.16 -9.11 -8.88
CA LYS A 152 5.92 -10.31 -9.69
C LYS A 152 4.47 -10.78 -9.61
N LEU A 153 3.85 -10.74 -8.43
CA LEU A 153 2.46 -11.11 -8.21
C LEU A 153 1.49 -10.10 -8.87
N ILE A 154 1.76 -8.81 -8.72
CA ILE A 154 0.87 -7.73 -9.15
C ILE A 154 1.03 -7.43 -10.65
N ASN A 155 2.21 -7.59 -11.24
CA ASN A 155 2.47 -7.30 -12.67
C ASN A 155 1.55 -8.10 -13.62
N LYS A 156 1.17 -9.33 -13.25
CA LYS A 156 0.15 -10.10 -14.00
C LYS A 156 -1.22 -9.41 -14.00
N LYS A 157 -1.61 -8.80 -12.89
CA LYS A 157 -2.89 -8.10 -12.71
C LYS A 157 -2.88 -6.71 -13.36
N LEU A 158 -1.74 -6.01 -13.37
CA LEU A 158 -1.57 -4.68 -13.97
C LEU A 158 -1.71 -4.67 -15.51
N LYS A 159 -1.55 -5.82 -16.18
CA LYS A 159 -1.79 -5.93 -17.63
C LYS A 159 -3.27 -5.81 -18.03
N ILE A 160 -4.20 -5.91 -17.08
CA ILE A 160 -5.65 -6.00 -17.31
C ILE A 160 -6.33 -4.62 -17.11
N ILE A 161 -5.60 -3.51 -17.19
CA ILE A 161 -6.20 -2.17 -17.04
C ILE A 161 -7.05 -1.85 -18.28
N SER A 162 -8.36 -2.10 -18.18
CA SER A 162 -9.35 -1.71 -19.18
C SER A 162 -9.86 -0.30 -18.88
N ILE A 163 -9.68 0.62 -19.82
CA ILE A 163 -10.23 1.98 -19.76
C ILE A 163 -11.56 1.96 -20.50
N PRO A 164 -12.71 2.11 -19.80
CA PRO A 164 -14.01 2.19 -20.44
C PRO A 164 -14.11 3.48 -21.25
N THR A 165 -14.85 3.44 -22.35
CA THR A 165 -15.09 4.61 -23.19
C THR A 165 -16.57 4.89 -23.20
N PHE A 166 -16.96 6.13 -22.92
CA PHE A 166 -18.35 6.54 -22.85
C PHE A 166 -18.68 7.48 -24.00
N SER A 167 -19.82 7.24 -24.66
CA SER A 167 -20.39 8.16 -25.66
C SER A 167 -21.20 9.28 -25.02
N ASN A 168 -21.86 8.98 -23.89
CA ASN A 168 -22.77 9.89 -23.20
C ASN A 168 -22.27 10.26 -21.80
N VAL A 169 -22.42 11.53 -21.43
CA VAL A 169 -22.03 12.05 -20.11
C VAL A 169 -22.83 11.41 -18.98
N SER A 170 -24.12 11.12 -19.18
CA SER A 170 -24.96 10.45 -18.17
C SER A 170 -24.42 9.09 -17.73
N HIS A 171 -23.96 8.28 -18.69
CA HIS A 171 -23.38 6.97 -18.43
C HIS A 171 -22.01 7.07 -17.75
N TRP A 172 -21.23 8.09 -18.12
CA TRP A 172 -19.97 8.41 -17.47
C TRP A 172 -20.20 8.79 -15.99
N ILE A 173 -21.15 9.69 -15.69
CA ILE A 173 -21.50 10.09 -14.32
C ILE A 173 -21.89 8.86 -13.49
N GLY A 174 -22.80 8.03 -14.00
CA GLY A 174 -23.22 6.81 -13.30
C GLY A 174 -22.04 5.88 -12.99
N PHE A 175 -21.13 5.67 -13.94
CA PHE A 175 -19.93 4.86 -13.71
C PHE A 175 -18.98 5.47 -12.68
N THR A 176 -18.75 6.78 -12.73
CA THR A 176 -17.88 7.47 -11.75
C THR A 176 -18.44 7.39 -10.33
N LEU A 177 -19.76 7.55 -10.14
CA LEU A 177 -20.40 7.42 -8.82
C LEU A 177 -20.29 6.00 -8.27
N ILE A 178 -20.57 4.98 -9.09
CA ILE A 178 -20.46 3.57 -8.66
C ILE A 178 -19.02 3.23 -8.27
N THR A 179 -18.04 3.69 -9.04
CA THR A 179 -16.63 3.44 -8.72
C THR A 179 -16.15 4.22 -7.51
N LEU A 180 -16.73 5.39 -7.23
CA LEU A 180 -16.47 6.14 -6.00
C LEU A 180 -17.03 5.44 -4.76
N MET A 181 -18.22 4.82 -4.85
CA MET A 181 -18.80 4.07 -3.72
C MET A 181 -18.01 2.80 -3.34
N ILE A 182 -17.21 2.27 -4.27
CA ILE A 182 -16.36 1.09 -4.04
C ILE A 182 -15.05 1.47 -3.32
N LEU A 183 -14.67 2.75 -3.38
CA LEU A 183 -13.40 3.30 -2.95
C LEU A 183 -13.49 3.81 -1.50
#